data_AF-A0A843GKH3-F1
#
_entry.id   AF-A0A843GKH3-F1
#
_cell.length_a   1.000
_cell.length_b   1.000
_cell.length_c   1.000
_cell.angle_alpha   90.00
_cell.angle_beta   90.00
_cell.angle_gamma   90.00
#
_symmetry.space_group_name_H-M   'P 1'
#
loop_
_entity.id
_entity.type
_entity.pdbx_description
1 polymer ?
#
loop_
_entity_poly.entity_id
_entity_poly.type
_entity_poly.pdbx_seq_one_letter_code
_entity_poly.pdbx_strand_id
1 'polypeptide(L)'
;MANNPENIEPYKFKKGYQSSEEAAKKGRKGGIASGQARRQNKTMKEIALMLLNTKVPNNKYTEEMLNLFPDMDAQDLQYQTAILVSQIQKAVFDKDSKAAEYVRDTSGQKPVEQQILGFDQMGELILDLGEPPKDEDD
;
A
#
# COMPACT_ATOMS: atom_id res chain seq x y z
N MET A 1 -16.50 -6.43 -35.88
CA MET A 1 -16.61 -4.98 -35.54
C MET A 1 -15.22 -4.49 -35.22
N ALA A 2 -14.85 -3.36 -35.82
CA ALA A 2 -13.48 -2.92 -36.05
C ALA A 2 -12.62 -2.73 -34.79
N ASN A 3 -11.46 -3.36 -34.77
CA ASN A 3 -10.31 -2.86 -34.03
C ASN A 3 -9.88 -1.58 -34.74
N ASN A 4 -10.20 -0.40 -34.17
CA ASN A 4 -9.74 0.87 -34.70
C ASN A 4 -8.26 1.06 -34.32
N PRO A 5 -7.30 0.87 -35.24
CA PRO A 5 -5.87 0.99 -34.92
C PRO A 5 -5.45 2.46 -34.80
N GLU A 6 -6.34 3.40 -35.12
CA GLU A 6 -6.00 4.83 -35.24
C GLU A 6 -6.07 5.61 -33.92
N ASN A 7 -6.43 4.99 -32.79
CA ASN A 7 -6.54 5.71 -31.51
C ASN A 7 -5.30 5.61 -30.60
N ILE A 8 -4.14 5.26 -31.16
CA ILE A 8 -2.85 5.29 -30.43
C ILE A 8 -1.86 6.08 -31.26
N GLU A 9 -2.13 7.36 -31.47
CA GLU A 9 -1.05 8.25 -31.91
C GLU A 9 -0.04 8.36 -30.75
N PRO A 10 1.25 7.99 -30.95
CA PRO A 10 2.26 8.26 -29.94
C PRO A 10 2.29 9.78 -29.72
N TYR A 11 2.35 10.21 -28.45
CA TYR A 11 2.41 11.63 -28.09
C TYR A 11 3.57 12.29 -28.83
N LYS A 12 3.26 13.00 -29.93
CA LYS A 12 4.25 13.69 -30.74
C LYS A 12 4.64 14.94 -29.98
N PHE A 13 5.85 14.96 -29.43
CA PHE A 13 6.47 16.21 -28.98
C PHE A 13 6.49 17.17 -30.17
N LYS A 14 5.54 18.11 -30.21
CA LYS A 14 5.55 19.17 -31.22
C LYS A 14 6.88 19.91 -31.08
N LYS A 15 7.73 19.81 -32.11
CA LYS A 15 9.04 20.49 -32.18
C LYS A 15 8.80 21.99 -31.98
N GLY A 16 9.07 22.49 -30.77
CA GLY A 16 8.79 23.87 -30.35
C GLY A 16 7.98 24.06 -29.06
N TYR A 17 7.47 22.99 -28.42
CA TYR A 17 6.51 23.18 -27.32
C TYR A 17 7.04 23.38 -25.91
N GLN A 18 8.35 23.23 -25.63
CA GLN A 18 9.03 23.79 -24.46
C GLN A 18 10.52 23.85 -24.78
N SER A 19 11.22 24.92 -24.42
CA SER A 19 12.69 24.90 -24.50
C SER A 19 13.22 23.81 -23.56
N SER A 20 14.35 23.17 -23.92
CA SER A 20 15.02 22.19 -23.04
C SER A 20 15.21 22.74 -21.61
N GLU A 21 15.37 24.05 -21.51
CA GLU A 21 15.52 24.78 -20.26
C GLU A 21 14.21 24.87 -19.45
N GLU A 22 13.06 25.06 -20.10
CA GLU A 22 11.77 25.05 -19.42
C GLU A 22 11.38 23.67 -18.89
N ALA A 23 11.67 22.61 -19.66
CA ALA A 23 11.46 21.23 -19.20
C ALA A 23 12.33 20.92 -17.98
N ALA A 24 13.61 21.34 -17.99
CA ALA A 24 14.52 21.21 -16.86
C ALA A 24 14.03 22.00 -15.63
N LYS A 25 13.55 23.24 -15.81
CA LYS A 25 12.98 24.07 -14.74
C LYS A 25 11.75 23.43 -14.11
N LYS A 26 10.83 22.90 -14.93
CA LYS A 26 9.64 22.18 -14.44
C LYS A 26 10.00 20.89 -13.71
N GLY A 27 10.94 20.10 -14.24
CA GLY A 27 11.44 18.88 -13.58
C GLY A 27 12.04 19.18 -12.20
N ARG A 28 12.87 20.23 -12.09
CA ARG A 28 13.42 20.69 -10.81
C ARG A 28 12.34 21.12 -9.83
N LYS A 29 11.36 21.90 -10.28
CA LYS A 29 10.22 22.32 -9.45
C LYS A 29 9.42 21.12 -8.94
N GLY A 30 9.17 20.13 -9.79
CA GLY A 30 8.50 18.88 -9.44
C GLY A 30 9.29 18.06 -8.40
N GLY A 31 10.61 17.94 -8.57
CA GLY A 31 11.47 17.25 -7.61
C GLY A 31 11.48 17.90 -6.23
N ILE A 32 11.54 19.25 -6.17
CA ILE A 32 11.46 20.00 -4.91
C ILE A 32 10.11 19.80 -4.23
N ALA A 33 9.01 19.95 -4.98
CA ALA A 33 7.66 19.76 -4.45
C ALA A 33 7.44 18.32 -3.96
N SER A 34 7.91 17.33 -4.71
CA SER A 34 7.88 15.92 -4.29
C SER A 34 8.71 15.68 -3.03
N GLY A 35 9.90 16.28 -2.93
CA GLY A 35 10.73 16.22 -1.73
C GLY A 35 10.06 16.83 -0.50
N GLN A 36 9.39 17.98 -0.66
CA GLN A 36 8.59 18.61 0.39
C GLN A 36 7.42 17.73 0.80
N ALA A 37 6.67 17.19 -0.16
CA ALA A 37 5.57 16.27 0.11
C ALA A 37 6.05 14.99 0.82
N ARG A 38 7.20 14.41 0.43
CA ARG A 38 7.81 13.27 1.12
C ARG A 38 8.18 13.59 2.56
N ARG A 39 8.74 14.79 2.82
CA ARG A 39 9.06 15.25 4.18
C ARG A 39 7.79 15.47 5.01
N GLN A 40 6.78 16.12 4.43
CA GLN A 40 5.48 16.32 5.07
C GLN A 40 4.79 14.98 5.37
N ASN A 41 4.83 14.03 4.44
CA ASN A 41 4.29 12.68 4.64
C ASN A 41 5.07 11.90 5.70
N LYS A 42 6.39 12.07 5.80
CA LYS A 42 7.18 11.50 6.89
C LYS A 42 6.71 12.06 8.23
N THR A 43 6.55 13.38 8.34
CA THR A 43 6.01 14.03 9.55
C THR A 43 4.57 13.58 9.84
N MET A 44 3.71 13.49 8.84
CA MET A 44 2.33 13.04 9.01
C MET A 44 2.26 11.57 9.43
N LYS A 45 3.15 10.72 8.90
CA LYS A 45 3.28 9.33 9.32
C LYS A 45 3.70 9.26 10.79
N GLU A 46 4.66 10.07 11.21
CA GLU A 46 5.09 10.15 12.61
C GLU A 46 3.94 10.61 13.53
N ILE A 47 3.18 11.62 13.13
CA ILE A 47 1.99 12.10 13.86
C ILE A 47 0.92 11.01 13.91
N ALA A 48 0.63 10.34 12.80
CA ALA A 48 -0.36 9.27 12.75
C ALA A 48 0.03 8.10 13.67
N LEU A 49 1.31 7.71 13.67
CA LEU A 49 1.84 6.69 14.59
C LEU A 49 1.73 7.14 16.05
N MET A 50 2.04 8.40 16.35
CA MET A 50 1.86 8.96 17.69
C MET A 50 0.40 8.87 18.14
N LEU A 51 -0.54 9.29 17.29
CA LEU A 51 -1.97 9.24 17.59
C LEU A 51 -2.44 7.80 17.81
N LEU A 52 -2.06 6.86 16.93
CA LEU A 52 -2.44 5.46 17.04
C LEU A 52 -1.96 4.80 18.34
N ASN A 53 -0.77 5.17 18.81
CA ASN A 53 -0.18 4.67 20.06
C ASN A 53 -0.65 5.43 21.31
N THR A 54 -1.44 6.50 21.16
CA THR A 54 -1.96 7.27 22.29
C THR A 54 -3.09 6.50 22.98
N LYS A 55 -3.11 6.53 24.32
CA LYS A 55 -4.18 5.92 25.12
C LYS A 55 -5.50 6.63 24.90
N VAL A 56 -6.58 5.86 24.76
CA VAL A 56 -7.94 6.41 24.71
C VAL A 56 -8.28 6.94 26.12
N PRO A 57 -8.79 8.17 26.24
CA PRO A 57 -9.25 8.68 27.53
C PRO A 57 -10.30 7.76 28.16
N ASN A 58 -10.27 7.59 29.48
CA ASN A 58 -11.28 6.81 30.17
C ASN A 58 -12.66 7.49 30.08
N ASN A 59 -13.61 6.84 29.44
CA ASN A 59 -14.98 7.30 29.20
C ASN A 59 -15.89 6.09 28.91
N LYS A 60 -17.17 6.35 28.65
CA LYS A 60 -18.19 5.33 28.35
C LYS A 60 -17.79 4.38 27.21
N TYR A 61 -17.10 4.87 26.18
CA TYR A 61 -16.65 4.02 25.07
C TYR A 61 -15.57 3.04 25.52
N THR A 62 -14.64 3.48 26.36
CA THR A 62 -13.59 2.64 26.94
C THR A 62 -14.19 1.51 27.78
N GLU A 63 -15.23 1.80 28.58
CA GLU A 63 -15.98 0.81 29.35
C GLU A 63 -16.73 -0.19 28.45
N GLU A 64 -17.42 0.30 27.42
CA GLU A 64 -18.12 -0.56 26.45
C GLU A 64 -17.16 -1.53 25.75
N MET A 65 -15.95 -1.08 25.42
CA MET A 65 -14.93 -1.92 24.80
C MET A 65 -14.42 -3.02 25.74
N LEU A 66 -14.15 -2.71 27.01
CA LEU A 66 -13.72 -3.69 28.01
C LEU A 66 -14.81 -4.74 28.27
N ASN A 67 -16.09 -4.35 28.22
CA ASN A 67 -17.20 -5.30 28.34
C ASN A 67 -17.27 -6.28 27.17
N LEU A 68 -16.89 -5.85 25.96
CA LEU A 68 -16.85 -6.71 24.77
C LEU A 68 -15.62 -7.63 24.77
N PHE A 69 -14.52 -7.19 25.38
CA PHE A 69 -13.25 -7.90 25.43
C PHE A 69 -12.72 -7.94 26.87
N PRO A 70 -13.29 -8.81 27.73
CA PRO A 70 -12.99 -8.81 29.17
C PRO A 70 -11.53 -9.17 29.51
N ASP A 71 -10.84 -9.84 28.60
CA ASP A 71 -9.43 -10.21 28.75
C ASP A 71 -8.46 -9.08 28.37
N MET A 72 -8.96 -7.92 27.91
CA MET A 72 -8.15 -6.76 27.52
C MET A 72 -7.88 -5.87 28.75
N ASP A 73 -6.62 -5.52 29.00
CA ASP A 73 -6.29 -4.52 30.03
C ASP A 73 -6.67 -3.11 29.54
N ALA A 74 -7.27 -2.31 30.42
CA ALA A 74 -7.50 -0.88 30.19
C ALA A 74 -6.21 -0.11 29.84
N GLN A 75 -5.04 -0.63 30.22
CA GLN A 75 -3.75 -0.06 29.85
C GLN A 75 -3.40 -0.24 28.36
N ASP A 76 -3.96 -1.26 27.71
CA ASP A 76 -3.73 -1.60 26.29
C ASP A 76 -4.73 -0.90 25.34
N LEU A 77 -5.63 -0.09 25.90
CA LEU A 77 -6.61 0.69 25.17
C LEU A 77 -5.98 1.94 24.54
N GLN A 78 -5.33 1.72 23.41
CA GLN A 78 -4.83 2.76 22.51
C GLN A 78 -5.80 2.98 21.35
N TYR A 79 -5.67 4.11 20.64
CA TYR A 79 -6.54 4.40 19.49
C TYR A 79 -6.47 3.32 18.40
N GLN A 80 -5.32 2.68 18.20
CA GLN A 80 -5.21 1.53 17.28
C GLN A 80 -6.13 0.36 17.68
N THR A 81 -6.17 0.02 18.97
CA THR A 81 -7.05 -1.01 19.52
C THR A 81 -8.51 -0.61 19.34
N ALA A 82 -8.84 0.66 19.57
CA ALA A 82 -10.19 1.18 19.37
C ALA A 82 -10.68 1.11 17.93
N ILE A 83 -9.83 1.46 16.98
CA ILE A 83 -10.15 1.32 15.56
C ILE A 83 -10.42 -0.15 15.24
N LEU A 84 -9.60 -1.09 15.73
CA LEU A 84 -9.77 -2.51 15.46
C LEU A 84 -11.11 -3.04 16.01
N VAL A 85 -11.47 -2.67 17.24
CA VAL A 85 -12.77 -3.02 17.85
C VAL A 85 -13.93 -2.47 17.03
N SER A 86 -13.86 -1.20 16.59
CA SER A 86 -14.89 -0.62 15.72
C SER A 86 -15.01 -1.37 14.39
N GLN A 87 -13.90 -1.84 13.80
CA GLN A 87 -13.96 -2.64 12.57
C GLN A 87 -14.62 -4.01 12.82
N ILE A 88 -14.34 -4.66 13.95
CA ILE A 88 -15.03 -5.90 14.34
C ILE A 88 -16.53 -5.65 14.49
N GLN A 89 -16.94 -4.58 15.17
CA GLN A 89 -18.36 -4.24 15.33
C GLN A 89 -19.03 -3.98 13.98
N LYS A 90 -18.42 -3.20 13.08
CA LYS A 90 -18.95 -2.96 11.72
C LYS A 90 -19.05 -4.27 10.91
N ALA A 91 -18.04 -5.13 10.99
CA ALA A 91 -18.05 -6.42 10.30
C ALA A 91 -19.20 -7.32 10.78
N VAL A 92 -19.45 -7.38 12.09
CA VAL A 92 -20.45 -8.27 12.70
C VAL A 92 -21.87 -7.70 12.58
N PHE A 93 -22.08 -6.45 12.97
CA PHE A 93 -23.41 -5.86 13.09
C PHE A 93 -23.90 -5.24 11.78
N ASP A 94 -23.01 -4.55 11.06
CA ASP A 94 -23.37 -3.92 9.78
C ASP A 94 -23.16 -4.86 8.58
N LYS A 95 -22.60 -6.06 8.83
CA LYS A 95 -22.24 -7.05 7.78
C LYS A 95 -21.29 -6.45 6.73
N ASP A 96 -20.40 -5.55 7.15
CA ASP A 96 -19.45 -4.86 6.28
C ASP A 96 -18.28 -5.79 5.92
N SER A 97 -18.28 -6.29 4.67
CA SER A 97 -17.24 -7.21 4.18
C SER A 97 -15.85 -6.58 4.12
N LYS A 98 -15.74 -5.26 3.92
CA LYS A 98 -14.45 -4.56 3.92
C LYS A 98 -13.88 -4.45 5.33
N ALA A 99 -14.73 -4.25 6.33
CA ALA A 99 -14.31 -4.27 7.73
C ALA A 99 -13.83 -5.68 8.12
N ALA A 100 -14.53 -6.73 7.68
CA ALA A 100 -14.10 -8.12 7.88
C ALA A 100 -12.74 -8.42 7.22
N GLU A 101 -12.54 -7.95 5.99
CA GLU A 101 -11.27 -8.05 5.28
C GLU A 101 -10.14 -7.32 6.00
N TYR A 102 -10.37 -6.08 6.47
CA TYR A 102 -9.38 -5.34 7.24
C TYR A 102 -8.93 -6.08 8.50
N VAL A 103 -9.87 -6.66 9.26
CA VAL A 103 -9.57 -7.44 10.47
C VAL A 103 -8.78 -8.70 10.13
N ARG A 104 -9.18 -9.44 9.08
CA ARG A 104 -8.47 -10.63 8.58
C ARG A 104 -7.03 -10.30 8.15
N ASP A 105 -6.84 -9.23 7.39
CA ASP A 105 -5.52 -8.86 6.87
C ASP A 105 -4.62 -8.39 8.01
N THR A 106 -5.18 -7.68 9.00
CA THR A 106 -4.44 -7.25 10.20
C THR A 106 -4.02 -8.44 11.07
N SER A 107 -4.77 -9.55 11.07
CA SER A 107 -4.39 -10.78 11.79
C SER A 107 -3.37 -11.65 11.05
N GLY A 108 -2.91 -11.22 9.87
CA GLY A 108 -1.96 -11.97 9.05
C GLY A 108 -2.61 -13.07 8.21
N GLN A 109 -3.95 -13.16 8.16
CA GLN A 109 -4.68 -14.14 7.37
C GLN A 109 -4.95 -13.65 5.94
N LYS A 110 -4.09 -12.77 5.41
CA LYS A 110 -4.24 -12.26 4.05
C LYS A 110 -4.04 -13.42 3.06
N PRO A 111 -5.00 -13.69 2.16
CA PRO A 111 -4.82 -14.68 1.11
C PRO A 111 -3.57 -14.36 0.31
N VAL A 112 -2.75 -15.38 0.04
CA VAL A 112 -1.57 -15.22 -0.80
C VAL A 112 -2.05 -14.88 -2.20
N GLU A 113 -1.89 -13.64 -2.62
CA GLU A 113 -2.05 -13.28 -4.02
C GLU A 113 -0.90 -13.98 -4.77
N GLN A 114 -1.24 -14.94 -5.65
CA GLN A 114 -0.27 -15.46 -6.61
C GLN A 114 0.08 -14.30 -7.54
N GLN A 115 1.16 -13.61 -7.22
CA GLN A 115 1.70 -12.57 -8.06
C GLN A 115 2.19 -13.25 -9.34
N ILE A 116 1.45 -13.08 -10.43
CA ILE A 116 1.95 -13.43 -11.76
C ILE A 116 3.17 -12.53 -11.96
N LEU A 117 4.37 -13.10 -11.82
CA LEU A 117 5.61 -12.42 -12.14
C LEU A 117 5.50 -11.95 -13.60
N GLY A 118 5.70 -10.66 -13.84
CA GLY A 118 5.74 -10.13 -15.20
C GLY A 118 6.85 -10.83 -15.98
N PHE A 119 6.65 -11.04 -17.29
CA PHE A 119 7.62 -11.71 -18.17
C PHE A 119 9.05 -11.15 -18.04
N ASP A 120 9.19 -9.87 -17.69
CA ASP A 120 10.48 -9.21 -17.46
C ASP A 120 11.28 -9.82 -16.30
N GLN A 121 10.63 -10.38 -15.28
CA GLN A 121 11.28 -11.05 -14.14
C GLN A 121 11.63 -12.51 -14.42
N MET A 122 11.04 -13.13 -15.45
CA MET A 122 11.36 -14.50 -15.88
C MET A 122 12.67 -14.54 -16.70
N GLY A 123 13.05 -13.45 -17.36
CA GLY A 123 14.28 -13.36 -18.16
C GLY A 123 15.56 -13.46 -17.34
N GLU A 124 15.56 -12.97 -16.10
CA GLU A 124 16.71 -13.08 -15.19
C GLU A 124 16.87 -14.49 -14.60
N LEU A 125 15.78 -15.25 -14.45
CA LEU A 125 15.84 -16.59 -13.84
C LEU A 125 16.38 -17.66 -14.81
N ILE A 126 16.20 -17.46 -16.12
CA ILE A 126 16.66 -18.41 -17.16
C ILE A 126 18.19 -18.35 -17.34
N LEU A 127 18.83 -17.23 -17.02
CA LEU A 127 20.28 -17.05 -17.19
C LEU A 127 21.13 -17.72 -16.08
N ASP A 128 20.51 -18.15 -14.98
CA ASP A 128 21.21 -18.76 -13.83
C ASP A 128 21.08 -20.29 -13.78
N LEU A 129 20.29 -20.89 -14.70
CA LEU A 129 20.38 -22.32 -15.00
C LEU A 129 21.52 -22.53 -15.99
N GLY A 130 22.73 -22.65 -15.43
CA GLY A 130 23.96 -22.91 -16.17
C GLY A 130 23.83 -24.01 -17.21
N GLU A 131 24.64 -23.90 -18.27
CA GLU A 131 24.65 -24.80 -19.42
C GLU A 131 24.53 -26.27 -19.00
N PRO A 132 23.66 -27.06 -19.66
CA PRO A 132 23.55 -28.48 -19.36
C PRO A 132 24.94 -29.13 -19.51
N PRO A 133 25.30 -30.08 -18.62
CA PRO A 133 26.60 -30.73 -18.68
C PRO A 133 26.80 -31.33 -20.07
N LYS A 134 27.95 -31.06 -20.67
CA LYS A 134 28.34 -31.65 -21.94
C LYS A 134 28.42 -33.15 -21.73
N ASP A 135 27.60 -33.90 -22.46
CA ASP A 135 27.72 -35.35 -22.53
C ASP A 135 29.15 -35.67 -23.00
N GLU A 136 29.93 -36.32 -22.13
CA GLU A 136 31.20 -36.91 -22.52
C GLU A 136 30.87 -38.13 -23.40
N ASP A 137 31.16 -37.99 -24.69
CA ASP A 137 31.04 -39.06 -25.69
C ASP A 137 32.01 -40.21 -25.34
N ASP A 138 31.46 -41.39 -25.02
CA ASP A 138 32.12 -42.71 -25.12
C ASP A 138 31.51 -43.50 -26.31
#